data_AF-A0A9E6CCT8-F1
#
_entry.id   AF-A0A9E6CCT8-F1
#
_cell.length_a   1.000
_cell.length_b   1.000
_cell.length_c   1.000
_cell.angle_alpha   90.00
_cell.angle_beta   90.00
_cell.angle_gamma   90.00
#
_symmetry.space_group_name_H-M   'P 1'
#
loop_
_entity.id
_entity.type
_entity.pdbx_description
1 polymer ?
#
loop_
_entity_poly.entity_id
_entity_poly.type
_entity_poly.pdbx_seq_one_letter_code
_entity_poly.pdbx_strand_id
1 'polypeptide(L)'
;MKQKNTHADSNILVRFFSSVKLAIFLFIVLALTSIIGTVLPQGESLQFYLENYGPFYFKIIKTFHLYDTYHAWWYLALMGLFSINLVVCTIKRLPYTLRLFKRDYLNLSKDDLLRRPLKAQWEAKPKTDLTSLKESIVKVFSELAGKPRSKHGVDGG
;
A
#
# COMPACT_ATOMS: atom_id res chain seq x y z
N MET A 1 25.25 -17.66 10.58
CA MET A 1 24.39 -18.24 11.62
C MET A 1 24.12 -17.23 12.73
N LYS A 2 22.92 -16.64 12.81
CA LYS A 2 22.37 -16.00 14.04
C LYS A 2 20.90 -15.61 13.84
N GLN A 3 20.00 -16.60 13.82
CA GLN A 3 18.59 -16.34 14.13
C GLN A 3 18.46 -16.37 15.65
N LYS A 4 18.60 -15.20 16.28
CA LYS A 4 18.28 -14.99 17.69
C LYS A 4 16.78 -15.28 17.87
N ASN A 5 16.49 -16.41 18.50
CA ASN A 5 15.45 -16.60 19.51
C ASN A 5 14.30 -15.57 19.47
N THR A 6 13.25 -15.83 18.68
CA THR A 6 11.92 -15.30 19.02
C THR A 6 11.16 -16.46 19.61
N HIS A 7 11.17 -16.49 20.94
CA HIS A 7 10.60 -17.52 21.80
C HIS A 7 9.23 -17.96 21.31
N ALA A 8 9.12 -19.27 21.07
CA ALA A 8 7.92 -19.98 20.70
C ALA A 8 6.93 -20.13 21.87
N ASP A 9 6.87 -19.15 22.76
CA ASP A 9 5.97 -19.08 23.91
C ASP A 9 4.89 -18.02 23.67
N SER A 10 4.37 -17.93 22.44
CA SER A 10 3.33 -16.95 22.13
C SER A 10 2.04 -17.39 22.81
N ASN A 11 1.80 -16.85 24.01
CA ASN A 11 0.57 -16.92 24.78
C ASN A 11 -0.63 -16.99 23.84
N ILE A 12 -1.59 -17.87 24.11
CA ILE A 12 -2.80 -18.09 23.29
C ILE A 12 -3.48 -16.77 22.87
N LEU A 13 -3.40 -15.75 23.73
CA LEU A 13 -3.80 -14.36 23.48
C LEU A 13 -3.14 -13.75 22.22
N VAL A 14 -1.83 -13.90 22.04
CA VAL A 14 -1.09 -13.38 20.86
C VAL A 14 -1.49 -14.13 19.59
N ARG A 15 -1.91 -15.40 19.67
CA ARG A 15 -2.50 -16.10 18.51
C ARG A 15 -3.91 -15.59 18.21
N PHE A 16 -4.70 -15.32 19.25
CA PHE A 16 -6.05 -14.77 19.14
C PHE A 16 -6.06 -13.34 18.55
N PHE A 17 -5.21 -12.45 19.08
CA PHE A 17 -5.02 -11.08 18.61
C PHE A 17 -4.27 -10.97 17.27
N SER A 18 -3.60 -12.04 16.82
CA SER A 18 -2.97 -12.09 15.50
C SER A 18 -3.95 -12.49 14.39
N SER A 19 -5.24 -12.62 14.69
CA SER A 19 -6.26 -13.00 13.70
C SER A 19 -6.71 -11.81 12.87
N VAL A 20 -6.49 -11.88 11.56
CA VAL A 20 -6.97 -10.90 10.58
C VAL A 20 -8.50 -10.86 10.54
N LYS A 21 -9.18 -11.99 10.79
CA LYS A 21 -10.65 -12.04 10.84
C LYS A 21 -11.21 -11.19 11.97
N LEU A 22 -10.56 -11.21 13.14
CA LEU A 22 -10.91 -10.35 14.27
C LEU A 22 -10.69 -8.88 13.92
N ALA A 23 -9.60 -8.55 13.23
CA ALA A 23 -9.30 -7.20 12.77
C ALA A 23 -10.41 -6.63 11.87
N ILE A 24 -10.82 -7.40 10.87
CA ILE A 24 -11.88 -7.02 9.91
C ILE A 24 -13.20 -6.82 10.65
N PHE A 25 -13.56 -7.74 11.55
CA PHE A 25 -14.77 -7.62 12.34
C PHE A 25 -14.77 -6.34 13.20
N LEU A 26 -13.70 -6.08 13.95
CA LEU A 26 -13.57 -4.87 14.77
C LEU A 26 -13.62 -3.59 13.94
N PHE A 27 -12.99 -3.60 12.76
CA PHE A 27 -13.01 -2.48 11.84
C PHE A 27 -14.41 -2.17 11.32
N ILE A 28 -15.19 -3.20 10.96
CA ILE A 28 -16.59 -3.02 10.53
C ILE A 28 -17.43 -2.42 11.65
N VAL A 29 -17.30 -2.94 12.88
CA VAL A 29 -18.02 -2.40 14.05
C VAL A 29 -17.65 -0.94 14.29
N LEU A 30 -16.35 -0.61 14.29
CA LEU A 30 -15.87 0.76 14.43
C LEU A 30 -16.40 1.68 13.34
N ALA A 31 -16.45 1.21 12.09
CA ALA A 31 -16.98 1.99 10.97
C ALA A 31 -18.48 2.29 11.15
N LEU A 32 -19.28 1.28 11.51
CA LEU A 32 -20.71 1.46 11.79
C LEU A 32 -20.95 2.44 12.94
N THR A 33 -20.18 2.29 14.03
CA THR A 33 -20.22 3.23 15.14
C THR A 33 -19.84 4.65 14.71
N SER A 34 -18.79 4.81 13.90
CA SER A 34 -18.33 6.12 13.45
C SER A 34 -19.39 6.82 12.60
N ILE A 35 -20.11 6.07 11.74
CA ILE A 35 -21.23 6.63 10.97
C ILE A 35 -22.32 7.14 11.92
N ILE A 36 -22.72 6.36 12.91
CA ILE A 36 -23.73 6.77 13.90
C ILE A 36 -23.28 8.02 14.67
N GLY A 37 -22.03 8.05 15.12
CA GLY A 37 -21.45 9.17 15.86
C GLY A 37 -21.30 10.45 15.02
N THR A 38 -21.28 10.33 13.69
CA THR A 38 -21.23 11.47 12.77
C THR A 38 -22.63 12.01 12.46
N VAL A 39 -23.65 11.14 12.44
CA VAL A 39 -25.05 11.53 12.17
C VAL A 39 -25.68 12.23 13.38
N LEU A 40 -25.27 11.87 14.59
CA LEU A 40 -25.76 12.51 15.81
C LEU A 40 -25.03 13.85 16.04
N PRO A 41 -25.73 14.99 16.19
CA PRO A 41 -25.08 16.26 16.53
C PRO A 41 -24.37 16.10 17.87
N GLN A 42 -23.13 16.56 17.99
CA GLN A 42 -22.31 16.40 19.21
C GLN A 42 -22.22 17.72 19.99
N GLY A 43 -22.14 17.62 21.32
CA GLY A 43 -21.99 18.78 22.21
C GLY A 43 -23.29 19.55 22.48
N GLU A 44 -24.44 19.03 22.05
CA GLU A 44 -25.76 19.63 22.31
C GLU A 44 -26.28 19.29 23.72
N SER A 45 -27.27 20.06 24.18
CA SER A 45 -27.90 19.82 25.47
C SER A 45 -28.70 18.51 25.48
N LEU A 46 -28.83 17.89 26.65
CA LEU A 46 -29.60 16.64 26.79
C LEU A 46 -31.09 16.83 26.41
N GLN A 47 -31.64 18.03 26.59
CA GLN A 47 -33.01 18.38 26.22
C GLN A 47 -33.21 18.41 24.70
N PHE A 48 -32.23 18.92 23.95
CA PHE A 48 -32.26 18.92 22.48
C PHE A 48 -32.47 17.51 21.92
N TYR A 49 -31.79 16.50 22.49
CA TYR A 49 -31.96 15.12 22.01
C TYR A 49 -33.32 14.52 22.36
N LEU A 50 -33.90 14.90 23.50
CA LEU A 50 -35.22 14.41 23.89
C LEU A 50 -36.31 14.97 22.96
N GLU A 51 -36.22 16.25 22.61
CA GLU A 51 -37.19 16.93 21.75
C GLU A 51 -37.09 16.51 20.29
N ASN A 52 -35.87 16.32 19.76
CA ASN A 52 -35.67 16.00 18.34
C ASN A 52 -35.77 14.50 18.00
N TYR A 53 -35.36 13.61 18.91
CA TYR A 53 -35.35 12.15 18.66
C TYR A 53 -36.42 11.38 19.44
N GLY A 54 -37.07 12.02 20.41
CA GLY A 54 -38.08 11.39 21.25
C GLY A 54 -37.53 10.47 22.35
N PRO A 55 -38.39 10.02 23.28
CA PRO A 55 -37.99 9.39 24.54
C PRO A 55 -37.32 8.01 24.39
N PHE A 56 -37.65 7.26 23.34
CA PHE A 56 -37.07 5.93 23.11
C PHE A 56 -35.59 6.00 22.72
N TYR A 57 -35.27 6.76 21.66
CA TYR A 57 -33.90 6.94 21.18
C TYR A 57 -33.05 7.71 22.17
N PHE A 58 -33.64 8.71 22.85
CA PHE A 58 -32.99 9.43 23.94
C PHE A 58 -32.41 8.50 25.01
N LYS A 59 -33.17 7.49 25.44
CA LYS A 59 -32.71 6.54 26.45
C LYS A 59 -31.49 5.74 25.97
N ILE A 60 -31.46 5.35 24.69
CA ILE A 60 -30.33 4.63 24.08
C ILE A 60 -29.11 5.56 23.98
N ILE A 61 -29.29 6.77 23.44
CA ILE A 61 -28.25 7.80 23.31
C ILE A 61 -27.61 8.11 24.66
N LYS A 62 -28.44 8.28 25.70
CA LYS A 62 -27.98 8.54 27.07
C LYS A 62 -27.23 7.34 27.67
N THR A 63 -27.73 6.12 27.47
CA THR A 63 -27.13 4.90 28.06
C THR A 63 -25.78 4.56 27.40
N PHE A 64 -25.70 4.67 26.08
CA PHE A 64 -24.50 4.41 25.31
C PHE A 64 -23.57 5.62 25.18
N HIS A 65 -23.92 6.76 25.80
CA HIS A 65 -23.12 7.99 25.73
C HIS A 65 -22.90 8.47 24.28
N LEU A 66 -23.87 8.26 23.37
CA LEU A 66 -23.70 8.52 21.94
C LEU A 66 -23.49 10.02 21.61
N TYR A 67 -23.92 10.92 22.50
CA TYR A 67 -23.68 12.36 22.39
C TYR A 67 -22.19 12.74 22.52
N ASP A 68 -21.37 11.85 23.10
CA ASP A 68 -19.92 11.95 23.15
C ASP A 68 -19.29 10.56 22.90
N THR A 69 -19.51 10.07 21.68
CA THR A 69 -19.12 8.71 21.29
C THR A 69 -17.59 8.51 21.38
N TYR A 70 -16.79 9.54 21.10
CA TYR A 70 -15.33 9.44 21.05
C TYR A 70 -14.67 9.26 22.42
N HIS A 71 -15.27 9.82 23.47
CA HIS A 71 -14.80 9.64 24.85
C HIS A 71 -15.52 8.49 25.58
N ALA A 72 -16.49 7.85 24.93
CA ALA A 72 -17.20 6.73 25.53
C ALA A 72 -16.25 5.55 25.77
N TRP A 73 -16.30 5.01 26.99
CA TRP A 73 -15.41 3.92 27.45
C TRP A 73 -15.43 2.69 26.54
N TRP A 74 -16.60 2.36 25.98
CA TRP A 74 -16.77 1.21 25.09
C TRP A 74 -16.13 1.45 23.72
N TYR A 75 -16.15 2.69 23.21
CA TYR A 75 -15.52 3.06 21.94
C TYR A 75 -14.00 3.04 22.06
N LEU A 76 -13.47 3.61 23.16
CA LEU A 76 -12.05 3.54 23.48
C LEU A 76 -11.57 2.09 23.65
N ALA A 77 -12.38 1.23 24.26
CA ALA A 77 -12.07 -0.21 24.37
C ALA A 77 -12.00 -0.88 22.98
N LEU A 78 -12.95 -0.61 22.07
CA LEU A 78 -12.91 -1.12 20.70
C LEU A 78 -11.69 -0.63 19.93
N MET A 79 -11.39 0.67 20.01
CA MET A 79 -10.22 1.29 19.38
C MET A 79 -8.91 0.72 19.91
N GLY A 80 -8.79 0.54 21.22
CA GLY A 80 -7.64 -0.07 21.87
C GLY A 80 -7.47 -1.53 21.43
N LEU A 81 -8.55 -2.30 21.41
CA LEU A 81 -8.55 -3.70 20.98
C LEU A 81 -8.13 -3.84 19.51
N PHE A 82 -8.68 -2.99 18.64
CA PHE A 82 -8.33 -2.93 17.23
C PHE A 82 -6.86 -2.55 17.03
N SER A 83 -6.38 -1.56 17.77
CA SER A 83 -4.98 -1.11 17.72
C SER A 83 -4.02 -2.21 18.17
N ILE A 84 -4.32 -2.93 19.26
CA ILE A 84 -3.52 -4.08 19.73
C ILE A 84 -3.49 -5.17 18.65
N ASN A 85 -4.63 -5.51 18.06
CA ASN A 85 -4.71 -6.50 16.97
C ASN A 85 -3.81 -6.10 15.79
N LEU A 86 -3.88 -4.83 15.37
CA LEU A 86 -3.08 -4.30 14.26
C LEU A 86 -1.58 -4.29 14.57
N VAL A 87 -1.18 -3.89 15.79
CA VAL A 87 0.22 -3.89 16.23
C VAL A 87 0.78 -5.31 16.24
N VAL A 88 0.05 -6.28 16.79
CA VAL A 88 0.47 -7.69 16.83
C VAL A 88 0.63 -8.25 15.42
N CYS A 89 -0.34 -8.01 14.53
CA CYS A 89 -0.26 -8.42 13.13
C CYS A 89 0.93 -7.79 12.40
N THR A 90 1.20 -6.50 12.66
CA THR A 90 2.30 -5.75 12.07
C THR A 90 3.65 -6.29 12.51
N ILE A 91 3.88 -6.48 13.81
CA ILE A 91 5.15 -7.00 14.35
C ILE A 91 5.47 -8.39 13.78
N LYS A 92 4.46 -9.24 13.59
CA LYS A 92 4.64 -10.58 13.01
C LYS A 92 4.94 -10.54 11.51
N ARG A 93 4.30 -9.66 10.75
CA ARG A 93 4.42 -9.62 9.28
C ARG A 93 5.61 -8.79 8.79
N LEU A 94 5.92 -7.70 9.46
CA LEU A 94 6.98 -6.75 9.10
C LEU A 94 8.36 -7.39 8.87
N PRO A 95 8.91 -8.26 9.74
CA PRO A 95 10.24 -8.83 9.54
C PRO A 95 10.30 -9.76 8.32
N TYR A 96 9.21 -10.48 8.00
CA TYR A 96 9.13 -11.31 6.80
C TYR A 96 9.15 -10.44 5.54
N THR A 97 8.32 -9.39 5.50
CA THR A 97 8.26 -8.45 4.38
C THR A 97 9.59 -7.73 4.17
N LEU A 98 10.23 -7.24 5.24
CA LEU A 98 11.55 -6.58 5.14
C LEU A 98 12.65 -7.54 4.65
N ARG A 99 12.63 -8.81 5.06
CA ARG A 99 13.55 -9.83 4.52
C ARG A 99 13.32 -10.09 3.04
N LEU A 100 12.07 -10.04 2.57
CA LEU A 100 11.76 -10.17 1.16
C LEU A 100 12.36 -8.99 0.39
N PHE A 101 12.07 -7.75 0.79
CA PHE A 101 12.64 -6.53 0.18
C PHE A 101 14.17 -6.43 0.24
N LYS A 102 14.80 -7.01 1.26
CA LYS A 102 16.26 -7.01 1.40
C LYS A 102 16.94 -8.12 0.57
N ARG A 103 16.20 -9.13 0.09
CA ARG A 103 16.73 -10.19 -0.77
C ARG A 103 16.70 -9.73 -2.23
N ASP A 104 17.87 -9.37 -2.74
CA ASP A 104 18.28 -9.48 -4.14
C ASP A 104 17.42 -8.82 -5.23
N TYR A 105 16.77 -7.68 -4.94
CA TYR A 105 16.30 -6.79 -6.03
C TYR A 105 17.45 -6.04 -6.71
N LEU A 106 18.61 -5.90 -6.04
CA LEU A 106 19.78 -5.17 -6.55
C LEU A 106 20.84 -6.09 -7.19
N ASN A 107 20.79 -7.39 -6.92
CA ASN A 107 21.69 -8.40 -7.51
C ASN A 107 20.97 -9.27 -8.54
N LEU A 108 20.00 -8.70 -9.25
CA LEU A 108 19.35 -9.39 -10.36
C LEU A 108 20.36 -9.47 -11.51
N SER A 109 21.08 -10.59 -11.59
CA SER A 109 22.00 -10.86 -12.70
C SER A 109 21.22 -10.76 -14.01
N LYS A 110 21.85 -10.20 -15.05
CA LYS A 110 21.28 -10.11 -16.39
C LYS A 110 20.80 -11.48 -16.87
N ASP A 111 21.47 -12.55 -16.44
CA ASP A 111 21.13 -13.94 -16.78
C ASP A 111 19.81 -14.42 -16.12
N ASP A 112 19.46 -13.93 -14.93
CA ASP A 112 18.19 -14.25 -14.26
C ASP A 112 17.02 -13.45 -14.83
N LEU A 113 17.27 -12.24 -15.33
CA LEU A 113 16.28 -11.47 -16.09
C LEU A 113 15.93 -12.14 -17.42
N LEU A 114 16.93 -12.70 -18.11
CA LEU A 114 16.75 -13.42 -19.38
C LEU A 114 16.03 -14.77 -19.22
N ARG A 115 16.02 -15.35 -18.02
CA ARG A 115 15.34 -16.61 -17.69
C ARG A 115 13.88 -16.41 -17.24
N ARG A 116 13.45 -15.18 -16.97
CA ARG A 116 12.05 -14.91 -16.58
C ARG A 116 11.17 -14.96 -17.84
N PRO A 117 10.04 -15.69 -17.82
CA PRO A 117 9.14 -15.82 -18.97
C PRO A 117 8.34 -14.55 -19.30
N LEU A 118 8.68 -13.38 -18.71
CA LEU A 118 8.09 -12.09 -19.05
C LEU A 118 8.68 -11.59 -20.38
N LYS A 119 8.36 -12.31 -21.46
CA LYS A 119 8.33 -11.71 -22.79
C LYS A 119 7.14 -10.76 -22.82
N ALA A 120 7.30 -9.55 -22.32
CA ALA A 120 6.54 -8.44 -22.87
C ALA A 120 7.00 -8.32 -24.33
N GLN A 121 6.36 -9.08 -25.22
CA GLN A 121 6.53 -8.95 -26.66
C GLN A 121 5.93 -7.60 -27.04
N TRP A 122 6.72 -6.56 -26.86
CA TRP A 122 6.53 -5.34 -27.60
C TRP A 122 6.90 -5.68 -29.05
N GLU A 123 5.90 -6.07 -29.82
CA GLU A 123 5.99 -5.94 -31.27
C GLU A 123 5.96 -4.45 -31.59
N ALA A 124 7.13 -3.81 -31.54
CA ALA A 124 7.34 -2.65 -32.38
C ALA A 124 7.20 -3.16 -33.82
N LYS A 125 5.99 -3.06 -34.39
CA LYS A 125 5.74 -3.34 -35.80
C LYS A 125 6.84 -2.68 -36.63
N PRO A 126 7.73 -3.42 -37.31
CA PRO A 126 8.63 -2.83 -38.29
C PRO A 126 7.76 -2.47 -39.50
N LYS A 127 7.13 -1.30 -39.43
CA LYS A 127 6.40 -0.72 -40.54
C LYS A 127 7.45 -0.18 -41.52
N THR A 128 7.60 -0.93 -42.62
CA THR A 128 8.04 -0.48 -43.95
C THR A 128 9.45 0.07 -44.13
N ASP A 129 10.20 -0.63 -44.99
CA ASP A 129 11.08 -0.03 -46.01
C ASP A 129 12.34 0.71 -45.52
N LEU A 130 13.23 -0.03 -44.85
CA LEU A 130 14.62 0.37 -44.58
C LEU A 130 15.46 0.62 -45.85
N THR A 131 14.95 0.25 -47.03
CA THR A 131 15.63 0.42 -48.32
C THR A 131 15.38 1.80 -48.92
N SER A 132 14.14 2.29 -48.93
CA SER A 132 13.83 3.65 -49.44
C SER A 132 14.26 4.78 -48.50
N LEU A 133 14.29 4.53 -47.19
CA LEU A 133 14.80 5.49 -46.20
C LEU A 133 16.32 5.69 -46.33
N LYS A 134 17.07 4.66 -46.70
CA LYS A 134 18.51 4.78 -46.91
C LYS A 134 18.84 5.71 -48.08
N GLU A 135 18.12 5.58 -49.20
CA GLU A 135 18.34 6.44 -50.36
C GLU A 135 18.00 7.90 -50.06
N SER A 136 16.90 8.12 -49.34
CA SER A 136 16.49 9.48 -48.94
C SER A 136 17.44 10.09 -47.92
N ILE A 137 17.93 9.31 -46.95
CA ILE A 137 18.92 9.77 -45.96
C ILE A 137 20.25 10.07 -46.62
N VAL A 138 20.74 9.25 -47.55
CA VAL A 138 22.01 9.51 -48.26
C VAL A 138 21.91 10.78 -49.10
N LYS A 139 20.77 11.01 -49.77
CA LYS A 139 20.56 12.21 -50.59
C LYS A 139 20.52 13.47 -49.74
N VAL A 140 19.73 13.45 -48.66
CA VAL A 140 19.62 14.57 -47.70
C VAL A 140 20.93 14.79 -46.95
N PHE A 141 21.67 13.73 -46.59
CA PHE A 141 22.98 13.84 -45.96
C PHE A 141 24.02 14.39 -46.94
N SER A 142 23.98 14.04 -48.21
CA SER A 142 24.89 14.61 -49.22
C SER A 142 24.62 16.09 -49.50
N GLU A 143 23.38 16.54 -49.32
CA GLU A 143 22.96 17.94 -49.55
C GLU A 143 23.22 18.83 -48.32
N LEU A 144 23.08 18.29 -47.10
CA LEU A 144 23.29 19.02 -45.84
C LEU A 144 24.70 18.88 -45.26
N ALA A 145 25.34 17.71 -45.36
CA ALA A 145 26.63 17.45 -44.73
C ALA A 145 27.77 17.66 -45.72
N GLY A 146 28.10 18.93 -45.96
CA GLY A 146 29.38 19.32 -46.52
C GLY A 146 30.53 18.51 -45.91
N LYS A 147 31.36 17.95 -46.79
CA LYS A 147 32.58 17.12 -46.58
C LYS A 147 32.99 16.94 -45.10
N PRO A 148 32.80 15.75 -44.50
CA PRO A 148 33.32 15.49 -43.16
C PRO A 148 34.84 15.57 -43.21
N ARG A 149 35.39 16.47 -42.39
CA ARG A 149 36.82 16.72 -42.24
C ARG A 149 37.48 15.45 -41.70
N SER A 150 38.34 14.83 -42.51
CA SER A 150 39.21 13.72 -42.13
C SER A 150 40.02 14.10 -40.90
N LYS A 151 39.82 13.40 -39.78
CA LYS A 151 40.77 13.44 -38.66
C LYS A 151 41.90 12.47 -38.97
N HIS A 152 43.01 13.09 -39.33
CA HIS A 152 44.36 12.57 -39.43
C HIS A 152 44.79 11.91 -38.09
N GLY A 153 45.40 10.72 -38.22
CA GLY A 153 46.33 10.02 -37.33
C GLY A 153 46.26 10.16 -35.81
N VAL A 154 46.19 9.01 -35.12
CA VAL A 154 47.03 8.73 -33.94
C VAL A 154 47.42 7.26 -33.95
N ASP A 155 48.71 7.03 -34.09
CA ASP A 155 49.43 5.75 -33.99
C ASP A 155 49.41 5.17 -32.57
N GLY A 156 49.59 3.85 -32.44
CA GLY A 156 50.15 3.24 -31.24
C GLY A 156 49.53 1.90 -30.83
N GLY A 157 50.19 0.80 -31.23
CA GLY A 157 49.92 -0.57 -30.79
C GLY A 157 50.51 -1.59 -31.75
#